data_AF-A0A962M4F2-F1
#
_entry.id   AF-A0A962M4F2-F1
#
_cell.length_a   1.000
_cell.length_b   1.000
_cell.length_c   1.000
_cell.angle_alpha   90.00
_cell.angle_beta   90.00
_cell.angle_gamma   90.00
#
_symmetry.space_group_name_H-M   'P 1'
#
loop_
_entity.id
_entity.type
_entity.pdbx_description
1 polymer ?
#
loop_
_entity_poly.entity_id
_entity_poly.type
_entity_poly.pdbx_seq_one_letter_code
_entity_poly.pdbx_strand_id
1 'polypeptide(L)'
;MHTQFINKKDVVSEIAKKINVNIPEDYFIDDSLKDNKLTYHNIHHMMSVCCHAFEISKAFKLTLSEQQILFTSCMLHDFYHKQETGKDYININNAISYVEVRLHEWFLGYTKTYSEVLKWYVKDTIKCTEFPFIHDPMSKVQRIIRDSDLLMMTQEDGGLYLRGLSNEMKLDPSMSGVDAINQHKIFMESINWYTPEGEDMYRRFYSCNDDIIIAHWENIERQFDMVF
;
A
#
# COMPACT_ATOMS: atom_id res chain seq x y z
N MET A 1 -7.15 5.65 22.49
CA MET A 1 -7.07 6.05 21.08
C MET A 1 -7.51 4.83 20.27
N HIS A 2 -8.51 4.95 19.40
CA HIS A 2 -8.98 3.83 18.58
C HIS A 2 -8.09 3.72 17.34
N THR A 3 -6.94 3.05 17.45
CA THR A 3 -5.90 2.97 16.40
C THR A 3 -5.64 1.55 15.93
N GLN A 4 -6.58 0.62 16.15
CA GLN A 4 -6.39 -0.77 15.78
C GLN A 4 -6.73 -0.99 14.30
N PHE A 5 -5.70 -1.09 13.48
CA PHE A 5 -5.82 -1.56 12.10
C PHE A 5 -6.24 -3.03 12.06
N ILE A 6 -6.90 -3.42 10.97
CA ILE A 6 -7.19 -4.82 10.67
C ILE A 6 -5.86 -5.52 10.40
N ASN A 7 -5.51 -6.48 11.24
CA ASN A 7 -4.27 -7.24 11.07
C ASN A 7 -4.43 -8.28 9.96
N LYS A 8 -3.68 -8.10 8.87
CA LYS A 8 -3.69 -8.96 7.68
C LYS A 8 -2.50 -9.94 7.61
N LYS A 9 -1.73 -10.08 8.70
CA LYS A 9 -0.53 -10.91 8.76
C LYS A 9 -0.77 -12.34 8.28
N ASP A 10 -1.79 -13.01 8.79
CA ASP A 10 -2.08 -14.41 8.43
C ASP A 10 -2.39 -14.57 6.94
N VAL A 11 -3.15 -13.63 6.37
CA VAL A 11 -3.49 -13.62 4.93
C VAL A 11 -2.22 -13.47 4.09
N VAL A 12 -1.38 -12.50 4.44
CA VAL A 12 -0.12 -12.22 3.74
C VAL A 12 0.85 -13.39 3.88
N SER A 13 0.97 -13.99 5.06
CA SER A 13 1.80 -15.18 5.29
C SER A 13 1.35 -16.38 4.44
N GLU A 14 0.04 -16.60 4.31
CA GLU A 14 -0.51 -17.66 3.46
C GLU A 14 -0.26 -17.39 1.98
N ILE A 15 -0.31 -16.14 1.53
CA ILE A 15 0.10 -15.77 0.16
C ILE A 15 1.58 -16.10 -0.04
N ALA A 16 2.46 -15.62 0.85
CA ALA A 16 3.91 -15.82 0.76
C ALA A 16 4.27 -17.30 0.66
N LYS A 17 3.65 -18.13 1.50
CA LYS A 17 3.83 -19.59 1.50
C LYS A 17 3.46 -20.22 0.15
N LYS A 18 2.34 -19.82 -0.46
CA LYS A 18 1.90 -20.35 -1.76
C LYS A 18 2.86 -20.01 -2.89
N ILE A 19 3.56 -18.89 -2.79
CA ILE A 19 4.51 -18.42 -3.80
C ILE A 19 5.97 -18.65 -3.41
N ASN A 20 6.24 -19.45 -2.38
CA ASN A 20 7.58 -19.80 -1.89
C ASN A 20 8.43 -18.57 -1.50
N VAL A 21 7.82 -17.59 -0.83
CA VAL A 21 8.50 -16.44 -0.24
C VAL A 21 8.56 -16.61 1.27
N ASN A 22 9.75 -16.42 1.85
CA ASN A 22 9.95 -16.33 3.28
C ASN A 22 9.81 -14.87 3.71
N ILE A 23 9.05 -14.58 4.77
CA ILE A 23 8.99 -13.24 5.34
C ILE A 23 9.78 -13.29 6.65
N PRO A 24 10.86 -12.51 6.80
CA PRO A 24 11.57 -12.40 8.08
C PRO A 24 10.61 -11.99 9.21
N GLU A 25 10.71 -12.61 10.39
CA GLU A 25 9.77 -12.32 11.50
C GLU A 25 9.86 -10.86 11.98
N ASP A 26 11.05 -10.27 11.92
CA ASP A 26 11.31 -8.85 12.24
C ASP A 26 10.66 -7.89 11.23
N TYR A 27 10.08 -8.39 10.15
CA TYR A 27 9.34 -7.58 9.20
C TYR A 27 7.98 -7.10 9.72
N PHE A 28 7.32 -7.90 10.57
CA PHE A 28 5.97 -7.62 11.05
C PHE A 28 5.94 -6.72 12.31
N ILE A 29 6.96 -5.88 12.48
CA ILE A 29 6.98 -4.92 13.59
C ILE A 29 5.92 -3.87 13.30
N ASP A 30 5.03 -3.65 14.27
CA ASP A 30 4.03 -2.59 14.21
C ASP A 30 4.70 -1.24 14.43
N ASP A 31 4.67 -0.42 13.39
CA ASP A 31 5.21 0.93 13.30
C ASP A 31 4.11 1.97 12.98
N SER A 32 2.85 1.65 13.33
CA SER A 32 1.68 2.50 13.08
C SER A 32 1.68 3.82 13.87
N LEU A 33 2.54 3.95 14.88
CA LEU A 33 2.67 5.15 15.69
C LEU A 33 4.09 5.70 15.63
N LYS A 34 4.21 6.99 15.31
CA LYS A 34 5.44 7.78 15.43
C LYS A 34 5.15 9.03 16.25
N ASP A 35 5.94 9.27 17.30
CA ASP A 35 5.74 10.40 18.23
C ASP A 35 4.31 10.49 18.78
N ASN A 36 3.70 9.33 19.09
CA ASN A 36 2.31 9.15 19.53
C ASN A 36 1.24 9.60 18.52
N LYS A 37 1.59 9.69 17.24
CA LYS A 37 0.66 9.98 16.15
C LYS A 37 0.57 8.80 15.20
N LEU A 38 -0.65 8.54 14.73
CA LEU A 38 -0.91 7.56 13.68
C LEU A 38 -0.18 7.96 12.39
N THR A 39 0.46 7.00 11.74
CA THR A 39 1.13 7.13 10.44
C THR A 39 0.40 6.34 9.37
N TYR A 40 0.51 6.73 8.10
CA TYR A 40 -0.05 6.03 6.96
C TYR A 40 0.89 4.94 6.47
N HIS A 41 2.16 5.28 6.23
CA HIS A 41 3.15 4.36 5.69
C HIS A 41 3.70 3.49 6.84
N ASN A 42 2.94 2.46 7.20
CA ASN A 42 3.20 1.50 8.28
C ASN A 42 2.91 0.06 7.81
N ILE A 43 3.29 -0.96 8.58
CA ILE A 43 3.15 -2.37 8.16
C ILE A 43 1.72 -2.77 7.73
N HIS A 44 0.69 -2.15 8.30
CA HIS A 44 -0.69 -2.41 7.91
C HIS A 44 -1.00 -1.88 6.51
N HIS A 45 -0.44 -0.75 6.10
CA HIS A 45 -0.51 -0.27 4.72
C HIS A 45 0.07 -1.30 3.76
N MET A 46 1.33 -1.71 3.97
CA MET A 46 1.99 -2.68 3.09
C MET A 46 1.23 -4.02 2.99
N MET A 47 0.68 -4.52 4.11
CA MET A 47 -0.15 -5.73 4.09
C MET A 47 -1.47 -5.53 3.33
N SER A 48 -2.12 -4.37 3.47
CA SER A 48 -3.35 -4.03 2.73
C SER A 48 -3.10 -3.90 1.23
N VAL A 49 -2.04 -3.21 0.83
CA VAL A 49 -1.60 -3.11 -0.58
C VAL A 49 -1.35 -4.51 -1.14
N CYS A 50 -0.66 -5.38 -0.41
CA CYS A 50 -0.41 -6.76 -0.82
C CYS A 50 -1.71 -7.55 -1.04
N CYS A 51 -2.68 -7.43 -0.14
CA CYS A 51 -3.96 -8.12 -0.26
C CYS A 51 -4.77 -7.64 -1.49
N HIS A 52 -4.86 -6.33 -1.69
CA HIS A 52 -5.51 -5.76 -2.89
C HIS A 52 -4.83 -6.20 -4.18
N ALA A 53 -3.50 -6.09 -4.20
CA ALA A 53 -2.71 -6.47 -5.37
C ALA A 53 -2.94 -7.93 -5.76
N PHE A 54 -3.01 -8.84 -4.78
CA PHE A 54 -3.28 -10.25 -5.07
C PHE A 54 -4.73 -10.51 -5.49
N GLU A 55 -5.71 -9.73 -5.02
CA GLU A 55 -7.07 -9.80 -5.53
C GLU A 55 -7.14 -9.39 -7.00
N ILE A 56 -6.59 -8.22 -7.34
CA ILE A 56 -6.52 -7.71 -8.71
C ILE A 56 -5.75 -8.69 -9.62
N SER A 57 -4.65 -9.27 -9.12
CA SER A 57 -3.80 -10.17 -9.91
C SER A 57 -4.51 -11.40 -10.47
N LYS A 58 -5.65 -11.82 -9.87
CA LYS A 58 -6.43 -12.98 -10.31
C LYS A 58 -6.90 -12.85 -11.77
N ALA A 59 -7.15 -11.63 -12.23
CA ALA A 59 -7.55 -11.37 -13.62
C ALA A 59 -6.38 -11.37 -14.61
N PHE A 60 -5.14 -11.22 -14.14
CA PHE A 60 -3.96 -10.97 -15.00
C PHE A 60 -3.15 -12.24 -15.35
N LYS A 61 -3.48 -13.37 -14.72
CA LYS A 61 -2.80 -14.68 -14.89
C LYS A 61 -1.27 -14.55 -14.76
N LEU A 62 -0.82 -13.98 -13.65
CA LEU A 62 0.60 -13.81 -13.37
C LEU A 62 1.33 -15.15 -13.24
N THR A 63 2.52 -15.23 -13.81
CA THR A 63 3.47 -16.33 -13.54
C THR A 63 3.92 -16.35 -12.09
N LEU A 64 4.49 -17.46 -11.61
CA LEU A 64 5.02 -17.52 -10.24
C LEU A 64 6.06 -16.42 -9.97
N SER A 65 6.97 -16.17 -10.91
CA SER A 65 7.97 -15.09 -10.77
C SER A 65 7.32 -13.71 -10.72
N GLU A 66 6.30 -13.43 -11.53
CA GLU A 66 5.54 -12.16 -11.45
C GLU A 66 4.80 -12.02 -10.12
N GLN A 67 4.23 -13.11 -9.58
CA GLN A 67 3.58 -13.09 -8.25
C GLN A 67 4.60 -12.81 -7.14
N GLN A 68 5.81 -13.36 -7.24
CA GLN A 68 6.90 -13.08 -6.29
C GLN A 68 7.36 -11.63 -6.36
N ILE A 69 7.52 -11.08 -7.58
CA ILE A 69 7.84 -9.66 -7.77
C ILE A 69 6.73 -8.81 -7.17
N LEU A 70 5.47 -9.06 -7.51
CA LEU A 70 4.33 -8.30 -6.98
C LEU A 70 4.29 -8.34 -5.46
N PHE A 71 4.34 -9.54 -4.87
CA PHE A 71 4.31 -9.71 -3.42
C PHE A 71 5.43 -8.95 -2.72
N THR A 72 6.67 -9.13 -3.18
CA THR A 72 7.82 -8.51 -2.53
C THR A 72 7.83 -7.00 -2.74
N SER A 73 7.43 -6.50 -3.90
CA SER A 73 7.26 -5.06 -4.11
C SER A 73 6.16 -4.48 -3.22
N CYS A 74 4.98 -5.10 -3.13
CA CYS A 74 3.90 -4.62 -2.24
C CYS A 74 4.35 -4.59 -0.79
N MET A 75 5.01 -5.64 -0.33
CA MET A 75 5.48 -5.67 1.05
C MET A 75 6.56 -4.63 1.29
N LEU A 76 7.50 -4.41 0.36
CA LEU A 76 8.72 -3.62 0.59
C LEU A 76 8.70 -2.17 0.09
N HIS A 77 7.70 -1.73 -0.69
CA HIS A 77 7.75 -0.43 -1.38
C HIS A 77 7.91 0.79 -0.46
N ASP A 78 7.37 0.73 0.75
CA ASP A 78 7.47 1.76 1.79
C ASP A 78 8.38 1.35 2.97
N PHE A 79 9.27 0.37 2.77
CA PHE A 79 10.13 -0.04 3.86
C PHE A 79 11.09 1.08 4.29
N TYR A 80 11.16 1.33 5.60
CA TYR A 80 11.86 2.50 6.18
C TYR A 80 11.37 3.85 5.61
N HIS A 81 10.09 3.95 5.29
CA HIS A 81 9.44 5.22 5.03
C HIS A 81 9.62 6.15 6.24
N LYS A 82 9.92 7.44 5.99
CA LYS A 82 10.20 8.38 7.08
C LYS A 82 8.95 8.85 7.84
N GLN A 83 7.77 8.59 7.29
CA GLN A 83 6.47 8.95 7.85
C GLN A 83 6.36 10.45 8.13
N GLU A 84 6.83 11.27 7.20
CA GLU A 84 6.83 12.73 7.28
C GLU A 84 6.75 13.34 5.88
N THR A 85 6.21 14.56 5.78
CA THR A 85 6.28 15.38 4.57
C THR A 85 7.69 15.40 3.99
N GLY A 86 7.83 15.10 2.70
CA GLY A 86 9.14 15.09 2.06
C GLY A 86 9.06 14.83 0.57
N LYS A 87 10.23 14.67 -0.03
CA LYS A 87 10.34 14.23 -1.42
C LYS A 87 10.32 12.71 -1.44
N ASP A 88 9.36 12.14 -2.16
CA ASP A 88 9.08 10.71 -2.10
C ASP A 88 10.23 9.83 -2.60
N TYR A 89 11.06 10.34 -3.54
CA TYR A 89 12.28 9.65 -3.99
C TYR A 89 13.21 9.21 -2.85
N ILE A 90 13.18 9.89 -1.69
CA ILE A 90 13.98 9.50 -0.53
C ILE A 90 13.45 8.19 0.08
N ASN A 91 12.13 8.05 0.20
CA ASN A 91 11.49 6.82 0.71
C ASN A 91 11.70 5.66 -0.27
N ILE A 92 11.50 5.91 -1.56
CA ILE A 92 11.77 4.94 -2.63
C ILE A 92 13.22 4.44 -2.58
N ASN A 93 14.20 5.33 -2.36
CA ASN A 93 15.60 4.92 -2.24
C ASN A 93 15.89 4.14 -0.94
N ASN A 94 15.18 4.41 0.15
CA ASN A 94 15.29 3.61 1.37
C ASN A 94 14.80 2.17 1.13
N ALA A 95 13.62 2.03 0.52
CA ALA A 95 13.06 0.73 0.14
C ALA A 95 13.97 -0.04 -0.82
N ILE A 96 14.47 0.63 -1.86
CA ILE A 96 15.46 0.05 -2.81
C ILE A 96 16.73 -0.41 -2.10
N SER A 97 17.23 0.37 -1.14
CA SER A 97 18.43 0.02 -0.37
C SER A 97 18.19 -1.23 0.48
N TYR A 98 17.00 -1.38 1.07
CA TYR A 98 16.64 -2.61 1.77
C TYR A 98 16.60 -3.81 0.83
N VAL A 99 15.98 -3.68 -0.35
CA VAL A 99 15.93 -4.74 -1.36
C VAL A 99 17.35 -5.19 -1.76
N GLU A 100 18.26 -4.23 -1.94
CA GLU A 100 19.64 -4.53 -2.31
C GLU A 100 20.35 -5.40 -1.28
N VAL A 101 20.16 -5.09 0.00
CA VAL A 101 20.88 -5.71 1.12
C VAL A 101 20.19 -6.96 1.64
N ARG A 102 18.87 -6.95 1.81
CA ARG A 102 18.13 -7.98 2.58
C ARG A 102 17.16 -8.85 1.77
N LEU A 103 16.95 -8.61 0.47
CA LEU A 103 16.01 -9.46 -0.30
C LEU A 103 16.40 -10.95 -0.29
N HIS A 104 17.69 -11.26 -0.15
CA HIS A 104 18.16 -12.65 -0.09
C HIS A 104 17.56 -13.45 1.09
N GLU A 105 17.17 -12.79 2.17
CA GLU A 105 16.53 -13.41 3.34
C GLU A 105 15.10 -13.89 3.04
N TRP A 106 14.50 -13.33 1.99
CA TRP A 106 13.14 -13.68 1.55
C TRP A 106 13.12 -14.90 0.62
N PHE A 107 14.28 -15.32 0.10
CA PHE A 107 14.42 -16.38 -0.90
C PHE A 107 15.57 -17.34 -0.57
N LEU A 108 15.38 -18.12 0.50
CA LEU A 108 16.42 -18.98 1.10
C LEU A 108 16.95 -20.11 0.19
N GLY A 109 16.24 -20.45 -0.89
CA GLY A 109 16.58 -21.58 -1.77
C GLY A 109 17.03 -21.19 -3.18
N TYR A 110 17.18 -19.89 -3.49
CA TYR A 110 17.35 -19.44 -4.87
C TYR A 110 18.81 -19.27 -5.29
N THR A 111 19.06 -19.49 -6.58
CA THR A 111 20.40 -19.27 -7.15
C THR A 111 20.73 -17.78 -7.13
N LYS A 112 22.02 -17.44 -7.00
CA LYS A 112 22.48 -16.06 -7.03
C LYS A 112 21.95 -15.30 -8.26
N THR A 113 22.01 -15.91 -9.44
CA THR A 113 21.53 -15.29 -10.69
C THR A 113 20.03 -14.98 -10.64
N TYR A 114 19.21 -15.91 -10.16
CA TYR A 114 17.77 -15.67 -10.02
C TYR A 114 17.50 -14.53 -9.04
N SER A 115 18.18 -14.53 -7.89
CA SER A 115 18.01 -13.48 -6.88
C SER A 115 18.39 -12.10 -7.40
N GLU A 116 19.46 -11.97 -8.21
CA GLU A 116 19.85 -10.68 -8.80
C GLU A 116 18.84 -10.18 -9.84
N VAL A 117 18.30 -11.07 -10.67
CA VAL A 117 17.23 -10.73 -11.62
C VAL A 117 15.98 -10.29 -10.87
N LEU A 118 15.60 -11.02 -9.82
CA LEU A 118 14.44 -10.69 -9.00
C LEU A 118 14.61 -9.31 -8.32
N LYS A 119 15.78 -9.04 -7.72
CA LYS A 119 16.10 -7.72 -7.15
C LYS A 119 15.88 -6.60 -8.16
N TRP A 120 16.30 -6.80 -9.41
CA TRP A 120 16.12 -5.78 -10.45
C TRP A 120 14.64 -5.47 -10.68
N TYR A 121 13.80 -6.50 -10.90
CA TYR A 121 12.36 -6.30 -11.13
C TYR A 121 11.62 -5.74 -9.92
N VAL A 122 12.01 -6.14 -8.70
CA VAL A 122 11.41 -5.62 -7.46
C VAL A 122 11.72 -4.13 -7.31
N LYS A 123 12.98 -3.72 -7.50
CA LYS A 123 13.38 -2.31 -7.46
C LYS A 123 12.67 -1.50 -8.54
N ASP A 124 12.59 -2.02 -9.76
CA ASP A 124 11.92 -1.36 -10.88
C ASP A 124 10.41 -1.19 -10.64
N THR A 125 9.79 -2.17 -10.00
CA THR A 125 8.38 -2.11 -9.60
C THR A 125 8.14 -1.09 -8.49
N ILE A 126 9.00 -1.07 -7.46
CA ILE A 126 8.90 -0.08 -6.35
C ILE A 126 9.05 1.34 -6.87
N LYS A 127 9.99 1.61 -7.78
CA LYS A 127 10.12 2.96 -8.38
C LYS A 127 8.82 3.47 -9.01
N CYS A 128 8.01 2.56 -9.55
CA CYS A 128 6.75 2.94 -10.18
C CYS A 128 5.73 3.54 -9.19
N THR A 129 5.88 3.33 -7.88
CA THR A 129 4.98 3.89 -6.87
C THR A 129 5.35 5.32 -6.46
N GLU A 130 6.50 5.85 -6.91
CA GLU A 130 6.99 7.18 -6.53
C GLU A 130 5.97 8.28 -6.83
N PHE A 131 5.48 8.98 -5.81
CA PHE A 131 4.62 10.15 -5.93
C PHE A 131 5.43 11.39 -6.35
N PRO A 132 4.96 12.27 -7.28
CA PRO A 132 3.63 12.37 -7.88
C PRO A 132 3.49 11.57 -9.18
N PHE A 133 3.97 10.33 -9.19
CA PHE A 133 3.80 9.35 -10.26
C PHE A 133 4.56 9.70 -11.52
N ILE A 134 5.86 9.93 -11.33
CA ILE A 134 6.77 10.34 -12.40
C ILE A 134 7.16 9.19 -13.35
N HIS A 135 6.81 7.94 -13.01
CA HIS A 135 7.09 6.75 -13.82
C HIS A 135 5.79 6.09 -14.27
N ASP A 136 5.64 5.85 -15.57
CA ASP A 136 4.50 5.13 -16.12
C ASP A 136 4.66 3.61 -15.93
N PRO A 137 3.62 2.89 -15.46
CA PRO A 137 3.68 1.45 -15.25
C PRO A 137 3.67 0.67 -16.58
N MET A 138 4.79 0.03 -16.88
CA MET A 138 4.97 -0.71 -18.14
C MET A 138 4.50 -2.16 -18.04
N SER A 139 4.79 -2.84 -16.93
CA SER A 139 4.46 -4.25 -16.70
C SER A 139 3.12 -4.44 -15.99
N LYS A 140 2.54 -5.65 -16.08
CA LYS A 140 1.32 -6.01 -15.33
C LYS A 140 1.50 -5.78 -13.83
N VAL A 141 2.65 -6.19 -13.29
CA VAL A 141 2.98 -6.08 -11.87
C VAL A 141 3.00 -4.61 -11.43
N GLN A 142 3.66 -3.74 -12.20
CA GLN A 142 3.68 -2.30 -11.95
C GLN A 142 2.27 -1.69 -11.97
N ARG A 143 1.44 -2.05 -12.95
CA ARG A 143 0.05 -1.54 -13.03
C ARG A 143 -0.77 -1.95 -11.81
N ILE A 144 -0.62 -3.22 -11.38
CA ILE A 144 -1.37 -3.75 -10.24
C ILE A 144 -0.97 -3.06 -8.94
N ILE A 145 0.32 -2.98 -8.61
CA ILE A 145 0.76 -2.32 -7.36
C ILE A 145 0.36 -0.85 -7.36
N ARG A 146 0.47 -0.18 -8.52
CA ARG A 146 0.18 1.24 -8.67
C ARG A 146 -1.26 1.59 -8.32
N ASP A 147 -2.21 0.78 -8.80
CA ASP A 147 -3.62 0.95 -8.46
C ASP A 147 -3.87 0.53 -7.01
N SER A 148 -3.28 -0.59 -6.57
CA SER A 148 -3.51 -1.15 -5.23
C SER A 148 -3.10 -0.22 -4.10
N ASP A 149 -2.01 0.52 -4.28
CA ASP A 149 -1.48 1.50 -3.33
C ASP A 149 -2.45 2.67 -3.04
N LEU A 150 -3.38 2.94 -3.98
CA LEU A 150 -4.34 4.04 -3.88
C LEU A 150 -5.69 3.63 -3.30
N LEU A 151 -5.88 2.36 -2.95
CA LEU A 151 -7.19 1.82 -2.54
C LEU A 151 -7.40 1.78 -1.02
N MET A 152 -6.48 2.33 -0.21
CA MET A 152 -6.54 2.20 1.25
C MET A 152 -7.84 2.73 1.87
N MET A 153 -8.40 3.82 1.35
CA MET A 153 -9.65 4.40 1.87
C MET A 153 -10.90 3.59 1.50
N THR A 154 -10.77 2.56 0.65
CA THR A 154 -11.83 1.60 0.37
C THR A 154 -11.90 0.46 1.39
N GLN A 155 -10.94 0.39 2.31
CA GLN A 155 -10.88 -0.61 3.39
C GLN A 155 -11.82 -0.25 4.55
N GLU A 156 -12.24 -1.26 5.31
CA GLU A 156 -13.08 -1.08 6.50
C GLU A 156 -12.44 -0.16 7.55
N ASP A 157 -11.11 -0.15 7.66
CA ASP A 157 -10.29 0.73 8.51
C ASP A 157 -9.72 1.95 7.77
N GLY A 158 -10.31 2.32 6.64
CA GLY A 158 -9.89 3.44 5.77
C GLY A 158 -9.74 4.79 6.47
N GLY A 159 -10.48 5.04 7.56
CA GLY A 159 -10.40 6.31 8.30
C GLY A 159 -9.14 6.44 9.12
N LEU A 160 -8.58 5.30 9.57
CA LEU A 160 -7.28 5.25 10.23
C LEU A 160 -6.17 5.61 9.24
N TYR A 161 -6.21 5.03 8.03
CA TYR A 161 -5.27 5.40 6.96
C TYR A 161 -5.38 6.89 6.62
N LEU A 162 -6.60 7.44 6.51
CA LEU A 162 -6.80 8.83 6.16
C LEU A 162 -6.27 9.79 7.23
N ARG A 163 -6.44 9.44 8.51
CA ARG A 163 -5.86 10.19 9.62
C ARG A 163 -4.33 10.10 9.61
N GLY A 164 -3.79 8.90 9.41
CA GLY A 164 -2.34 8.68 9.28
C GLY A 164 -1.74 9.55 8.18
N LEU A 165 -2.39 9.60 7.01
CA LEU A 165 -1.91 10.36 5.87
C LEU A 165 -1.96 11.87 6.17
N SER A 166 -3.05 12.33 6.79
CA SER A 166 -3.20 13.73 7.19
C SER A 166 -2.13 14.17 8.20
N ASN A 167 -1.79 13.30 9.15
CA ASN A 167 -0.71 13.52 10.11
C ASN A 167 0.66 13.63 9.42
N GLU A 168 0.96 12.71 8.50
CA GLU A 168 2.21 12.71 7.76
C GLU A 168 2.36 13.93 6.86
N MET A 169 1.26 14.35 6.22
CA MET A 169 1.16 15.55 5.41
C MET A 169 1.17 16.85 6.22
N LYS A 170 1.13 16.77 7.56
CA LYS A 170 1.04 17.91 8.48
C LYS A 170 -0.13 18.83 8.17
N LEU A 171 -1.27 18.23 7.81
CA LEU A 171 -2.53 18.96 7.65
C LEU A 171 -3.00 19.51 9.01
N ASP A 172 -3.99 20.42 8.97
CA ASP A 172 -4.58 21.01 10.16
C ASP A 172 -5.09 19.90 11.12
N PRO A 173 -4.58 19.81 12.37
CA PRO A 173 -5.05 18.83 13.33
C PRO A 173 -6.55 18.94 13.66
N SER A 174 -7.16 20.10 13.42
CA SER A 174 -8.58 20.36 13.63
C SER A 174 -9.47 20.02 12.41
N MET A 175 -8.88 19.54 11.32
CA MET A 175 -9.61 19.09 10.14
C MET A 175 -10.63 18.00 10.52
N SER A 176 -11.86 18.17 10.04
CA SER A 176 -12.93 17.19 10.20
C SER A 176 -12.75 15.99 9.25
N GLY A 177 -13.31 14.84 9.61
CA GLY A 177 -13.35 13.67 8.72
C GLY A 177 -14.02 13.96 7.38
N VAL A 178 -15.08 14.76 7.37
CA VAL A 178 -15.77 15.18 6.14
C VAL A 178 -14.83 15.97 5.21
N ASP A 179 -14.09 16.93 5.76
CA ASP A 179 -13.16 17.75 4.96
C ASP A 179 -11.99 16.92 4.42
N ALA A 180 -11.49 15.98 5.22
CA ALA A 180 -10.44 15.05 4.80
C ALA A 180 -10.92 14.12 3.68
N ILE A 181 -12.13 13.56 3.80
CA ILE A 181 -12.75 12.73 2.77
C ILE A 181 -12.94 13.53 1.48
N ASN A 182 -13.45 14.75 1.55
CA ASN A 182 -13.67 15.58 0.36
C ASN A 182 -12.36 15.90 -0.37
N GLN A 183 -11.30 16.25 0.37
CA GLN A 183 -9.97 16.46 -0.23
C GLN A 183 -9.44 15.19 -0.88
N HIS A 184 -9.62 14.04 -0.23
CA HIS A 184 -9.20 12.76 -0.79
C HIS A 184 -9.99 12.43 -2.07
N LYS A 185 -11.31 12.63 -2.09
CA LYS A 185 -12.14 12.43 -3.30
C LYS A 185 -11.65 13.26 -4.49
N ILE A 186 -11.34 14.55 -4.26
CA ILE A 186 -10.77 15.44 -5.29
C ILE A 186 -9.43 14.90 -5.80
N PHE A 187 -8.57 14.39 -4.91
CA PHE A 187 -7.32 13.75 -5.33
C PHE A 187 -7.58 12.52 -6.21
N MET A 188 -8.53 11.67 -5.82
CA MET A 188 -8.86 10.44 -6.56
C MET A 188 -9.43 10.71 -7.97
N GLU A 189 -10.09 11.85 -8.20
CA GLU A 189 -10.52 12.28 -9.56
C GLU A 189 -9.36 12.53 -10.52
N SER A 190 -8.17 12.83 -10.01
CA SER A 190 -6.97 13.09 -10.81
C SER A 190 -6.19 11.83 -11.19
N ILE A 191 -6.58 10.67 -10.64
CA ILE A 191 -5.85 9.42 -10.81
C ILE A 191 -6.16 8.77 -12.16
N ASN A 192 -5.09 8.37 -12.85
CA ASN A 192 -5.17 7.47 -13.99
C ASN A 192 -5.05 6.01 -13.51
N TRP A 193 -6.11 5.22 -13.68
CA TRP A 193 -6.16 3.80 -13.30
C TRP A 193 -5.61 2.91 -14.41
N TYR A 194 -4.80 1.91 -14.06
CA TYR A 194 -4.10 1.07 -15.03
C TYR A 194 -4.65 -0.36 -15.14
N THR A 195 -5.54 -0.74 -14.23
CA THR A 195 -6.23 -2.03 -14.19
C THR A 195 -7.75 -1.82 -14.23
N PRO A 196 -8.51 -2.69 -14.94
CA PRO A 196 -9.97 -2.65 -14.89
C PRO A 196 -10.52 -2.74 -13.47
N GLU A 197 -9.93 -3.59 -12.64
CA GLU A 197 -10.35 -3.79 -11.25
C GLU A 197 -10.11 -2.56 -10.38
N GLY A 198 -8.98 -1.87 -10.55
CA GLY A 198 -8.70 -0.60 -9.87
C GLY A 198 -9.70 0.50 -10.27
N GLU A 199 -9.98 0.63 -11.57
CA GLU A 199 -10.97 1.56 -12.08
C GLU A 199 -12.39 1.23 -11.58
N ASP A 200 -12.75 -0.05 -11.53
CA ASP A 200 -14.05 -0.49 -11.01
C ASP A 200 -14.20 -0.22 -9.51
N MET A 201 -13.13 -0.43 -8.73
CA MET A 201 -13.12 -0.05 -7.32
C MET A 201 -13.28 1.47 -7.14
N TYR A 202 -12.60 2.27 -7.95
CA TYR A 202 -12.79 3.71 -7.95
C TYR A 202 -14.23 4.09 -8.26
N ARG A 203 -14.79 3.60 -9.38
CA ARG A 203 -16.18 3.87 -9.76
C ARG A 203 -17.15 3.53 -8.63
N ARG A 204 -16.97 2.35 -8.02
CA ARG A 204 -17.82 1.87 -6.94
C ARG A 204 -17.77 2.77 -5.71
N PHE A 205 -16.59 3.12 -5.21
CA PHE A 205 -16.47 3.85 -3.94
C PHE A 205 -16.60 5.36 -4.09
N TYR A 206 -16.27 5.91 -5.25
CA TYR A 206 -16.14 7.36 -5.45
C TYR A 206 -17.21 7.95 -6.37
N SER A 207 -17.85 7.13 -7.22
CA SER A 207 -18.85 7.61 -8.18
C SER A 207 -20.26 7.02 -7.96
N CYS A 208 -20.43 6.03 -7.09
CA CYS A 208 -21.73 5.46 -6.75
C CYS A 208 -22.30 6.07 -5.45
N ASN A 209 -23.63 6.21 -5.42
CA ASN A 209 -24.40 6.73 -4.27
C ASN A 209 -25.36 5.66 -3.72
N ASP A 210 -24.92 4.41 -3.64
CA ASP A 210 -25.71 3.38 -2.96
C ASP A 210 -25.52 3.43 -1.43
N ASP A 211 -26.51 2.92 -0.70
CA ASP A 211 -26.56 3.00 0.76
C ASP A 211 -25.35 2.33 1.45
N ILE A 212 -24.75 1.31 0.82
CA ILE A 212 -23.58 0.60 1.37
C ILE A 212 -22.36 1.50 1.28
N ILE A 213 -22.17 2.18 0.16
CA ILE A 213 -21.05 3.11 -0.04
C ILE A 213 -21.20 4.37 0.81
N ILE A 214 -22.43 4.85 1.01
CA ILE A 214 -22.69 5.95 1.96
C ILE A 214 -22.28 5.54 3.38
N ALA A 215 -22.76 4.38 3.85
CA ALA A 215 -22.41 3.86 5.17
C ALA A 215 -20.91 3.61 5.34
N HIS A 216 -20.22 3.21 4.27
CA HIS A 216 -18.76 3.09 4.25
C HIS A 216 -18.09 4.43 4.56
N TRP A 217 -18.43 5.50 3.84
CA TRP A 217 -17.83 6.83 4.04
C TRP A 217 -18.18 7.43 5.41
N GLU A 218 -19.40 7.22 5.92
CA GLU A 218 -19.78 7.61 7.29
C GLU A 218 -18.91 6.88 8.34
N ASN A 219 -18.57 5.60 8.10
CA ASN A 219 -17.66 4.87 8.96
C ASN A 219 -16.21 5.39 8.87
N ILE A 220 -15.73 5.75 7.67
CA ILE A 220 -14.41 6.37 7.47
C ILE A 220 -14.32 7.70 8.24
N GLU A 221 -15.33 8.55 8.13
CA GLU A 221 -15.44 9.83 8.84
C GLU A 221 -15.35 9.61 10.36
N ARG A 222 -16.18 8.71 10.88
CA ARG A 222 -16.22 8.40 12.31
C ARG A 222 -14.87 7.90 12.82
N GLN A 223 -14.20 7.00 12.08
CA GLN A 223 -12.88 6.51 12.46
C GLN A 223 -11.84 7.63 12.49
N PHE A 224 -11.85 8.49 11.47
CA PHE A 224 -10.93 9.63 11.36
C PHE A 224 -11.08 10.58 12.55
N ASP A 225 -12.31 10.92 12.94
CA ASP A 225 -12.59 11.85 14.04
C ASP A 225 -12.37 11.25 15.45
N MET A 226 -12.30 9.92 15.56
CA MET A 226 -12.02 9.23 16.83
C MET A 226 -10.53 9.13 17.17
N VAL A 227 -9.64 9.52 16.26
CA VAL A 227 -8.18 9.50 16.43
C VAL A 227 -7.69 10.95 16.55
N PHE A 228 -7.15 11.30 17.73
CA PHE A 228 -6.63 12.62 18.08
C PHE A 228 -5.09 12.65 18.01
#